data_AF-A0AAW5BNZ2-F1
#
_entry.id   AF-A0AAW5BNZ2-F1
#
_cell.length_a   1.000
_cell.length_b   1.000
_cell.length_c   1.000
_cell.angle_alpha   90.00
_cell.angle_beta   90.00
_cell.angle_gamma   90.00
#
_symmetry.space_group_name_H-M   'P 1'
#
loop_
_entity.id
_entity.type
_entity.pdbx_description
1 polymer ?
#
loop_
_entity_poly.entity_id
_entity_poly.type
_entity_poly.pdbx_seq_one_letter_code
_entity_poly.pdbx_strand_id
1 'polypeptide(L)'
;MIKVRFYTDDRDVCSIMEENLTGGIEIEDWLMQRMDGISFDSMDYPCDMEFCYDCYFQSDADELKAREIYGLLEISSLDRMGVRCTVWVTDHSLNEEIKITGR
;
A
#
# COMPACT_ATOMS: atom_id res chain seq x y z
N MET A 1 6.33 4.12 12.67
CA MET A 1 5.93 4.36 11.26
C MET A 1 5.40 3.05 10.69
N ILE A 2 4.42 3.09 9.81
CA ILE A 2 3.87 1.89 9.17
C ILE A 2 4.17 1.98 7.69
N LYS A 3 4.60 0.89 7.08
CA LYS A 3 4.84 0.80 5.65
C LYS A 3 3.87 -0.19 5.05
N VAL A 4 3.24 0.18 3.94
CA VAL A 4 2.44 -0.73 3.13
C VAL A 4 3.08 -0.78 1.75
N ARG A 5 3.50 -1.96 1.30
CA ARG A 5 4.08 -2.18 -0.04
C ARG A 5 3.11 -2.94 -0.89
N PHE A 6 2.89 -2.43 -2.08
CA PHE A 6 2.31 -3.15 -3.19
C PHE A 6 3.42 -3.56 -4.12
N TYR A 7 3.35 -4.79 -4.65
CA TYR A 7 4.37 -5.25 -5.58
C TYR A 7 3.86 -6.35 -6.52
N THR A 8 4.44 -6.39 -7.71
CA THR A 8 4.26 -7.44 -8.71
C THR A 8 5.61 -8.10 -9.00
N ASP A 9 5.63 -9.13 -9.85
CA ASP A 9 6.88 -9.74 -10.32
C ASP A 9 7.46 -9.04 -11.56
N ASP A 10 6.62 -8.48 -12.43
CA ASP A 10 7.01 -8.03 -13.78
C ASP A 10 6.09 -6.96 -14.42
N ARG A 11 5.18 -6.34 -13.67
CA ARG A 11 4.23 -5.34 -14.20
C ARG A 11 4.12 -4.08 -13.36
N ASP A 12 3.88 -2.96 -14.02
CA ASP A 12 3.68 -1.69 -13.32
C ASP A 12 2.51 -1.79 -12.31
N VAL A 13 2.85 -1.73 -11.03
CA VAL A 13 1.89 -1.88 -9.93
C VAL A 13 0.94 -0.68 -9.88
N CYS A 14 1.45 0.52 -10.17
CA CYS A 14 0.65 1.73 -10.16
C CYS A 14 -0.37 1.69 -11.29
N SER A 15 0.08 1.37 -12.50
CA SER A 15 -0.80 1.19 -13.66
C SER A 15 -1.92 0.17 -13.40
N ILE A 16 -1.59 -1.00 -12.82
CA ILE A 16 -2.61 -2.01 -12.51
C ILE A 16 -3.64 -1.48 -11.50
N MET A 17 -3.17 -0.85 -10.42
CA MET A 17 -4.05 -0.33 -9.38
C MET A 17 -4.91 0.82 -9.92
N GLU A 18 -4.36 1.72 -10.73
CA GLU A 18 -5.10 2.84 -11.29
C GLU A 18 -6.21 2.38 -12.24
N GLU A 19 -5.90 1.47 -13.15
CA GLU A 19 -6.87 0.94 -14.12
C GLU A 19 -8.01 0.15 -13.46
N ASN A 20 -7.72 -0.58 -12.38
CA ASN A 20 -8.62 -1.64 -11.88
C ASN A 20 -9.25 -1.34 -10.52
N LEU A 21 -8.65 -0.44 -9.73
CA LEU A 21 -9.14 -0.08 -8.41
C LEU A 21 -9.63 1.36 -8.35
N THR A 22 -8.85 2.30 -8.88
CA THR A 22 -9.14 3.73 -8.71
C THR A 22 -9.98 4.32 -9.84
N GLY A 23 -10.04 3.65 -10.99
CA GLY A 23 -10.73 4.14 -12.18
C GLY A 23 -9.94 5.22 -12.93
N GLY A 24 -8.61 5.14 -12.89
CA GLY A 24 -7.68 6.07 -13.53
C GLY A 24 -7.32 7.30 -12.69
N ILE A 25 -7.58 7.27 -11.39
CA ILE A 25 -7.16 8.31 -10.44
C ILE A 25 -5.82 7.87 -9.85
N GLU A 26 -4.85 8.78 -9.70
CA GLU A 26 -3.59 8.47 -9.02
C GLU A 26 -3.86 7.86 -7.64
N ILE A 27 -3.10 6.82 -7.28
CA ILE A 27 -3.37 6.02 -6.07
C ILE A 27 -3.31 6.89 -4.83
N GLU A 28 -2.40 7.86 -4.79
CA GLU A 28 -2.27 8.81 -3.68
C GLU A 28 -3.54 9.62 -3.47
N ASP A 29 -4.04 10.24 -4.55
CA ASP A 29 -5.27 11.02 -4.55
C ASP A 29 -6.47 10.18 -4.14
N TRP A 30 -6.54 8.94 -4.63
CA TRP A 30 -7.62 8.03 -4.29
C TRP A 30 -7.61 7.64 -2.80
N LEU A 31 -6.42 7.41 -2.21
CA LEU A 31 -6.27 7.13 -0.79
C LEU A 31 -6.65 8.35 0.06
N MET A 32 -6.19 9.54 -0.30
CA MET A 32 -6.52 10.80 0.38
C MET A 32 -8.04 11.07 0.38
N GLN A 33 -8.75 10.73 -0.70
CA GLN A 33 -10.20 10.91 -0.78
C GLN A 33 -10.99 9.94 0.11
N ARG A 34 -10.48 8.73 0.36
CA ARG A 34 -11.19 7.69 1.11
C ARG A 34 -10.88 7.68 2.60
N MET A 35 -9.80 8.32 3.00
CA MET A 35 -9.25 8.19 4.35
C MET A 35 -9.03 9.56 4.96
N ASP A 36 -10.02 10.01 5.71
CA ASP A 36 -9.97 11.32 6.33
C ASP A 36 -8.81 11.42 7.36
N GLY A 37 -8.10 12.54 7.31
CA GLY A 37 -6.92 12.81 8.14
C GLY A 37 -5.74 11.86 7.93
N ILE A 38 -5.61 11.20 6.77
CA ILE A 38 -4.41 10.40 6.45
C ILE A 38 -3.21 11.33 6.24
N SER A 39 -2.11 11.05 6.93
CA SER A 39 -0.82 11.71 6.71
C SER A 39 0.16 10.62 6.32
N PHE A 40 0.35 10.44 5.01
CA PHE A 40 1.27 9.45 4.49
C PHE A 40 2.18 10.06 3.42
N ASP A 41 3.36 9.48 3.29
CA ASP A 41 4.28 9.74 2.19
C ASP A 41 4.33 8.48 1.33
N SER A 42 4.17 8.61 0.03
CA SER A 42 4.57 7.59 -0.94
C SER A 42 6.05 7.81 -1.29
N MET A 43 6.85 6.75 -1.33
CA MET A 43 8.19 6.86 -1.90
C MET A 43 8.52 5.65 -2.75
N ASP A 44 9.01 5.90 -3.96
CA ASP A 44 9.52 4.87 -4.87
C ASP A 44 10.95 4.40 -4.52
N TYR A 45 11.35 4.48 -3.24
CA TYR A 45 12.71 4.17 -2.80
C TYR A 45 12.69 2.99 -1.82
N PRO A 46 13.57 1.96 -1.94
CA PRO A 46 14.78 1.86 -2.79
C PRO A 46 14.63 0.96 -4.03
N CYS A 47 13.40 0.67 -4.48
CA CYS A 47 13.15 -0.34 -5.51
C CYS A 47 12.85 0.32 -6.87
N ASP A 48 13.19 -0.34 -7.98
CA ASP A 48 12.91 0.19 -9.32
C ASP A 48 11.40 0.44 -9.51
N MET A 49 11.10 1.67 -9.91
CA MET A 49 9.83 2.44 -9.83
C MET A 49 8.57 1.81 -10.43
N GLU A 50 8.65 0.66 -11.11
CA GLU A 50 7.49 0.07 -11.78
C GLU A 50 6.86 -1.06 -10.97
N PHE A 51 7.65 -1.91 -10.32
CA PHE A 51 7.12 -3.15 -9.76
C PHE A 51 6.69 -3.05 -8.30
N CYS A 52 6.88 -1.88 -7.68
CA CYS A 52 6.49 -1.67 -6.29
C CYS A 52 6.05 -0.25 -6.00
N TYR A 53 5.15 -0.14 -5.02
CA TYR A 53 4.62 1.14 -4.54
C TYR A 53 4.55 1.07 -3.02
N ASP A 54 5.31 1.93 -2.33
CA ASP A 54 5.42 1.96 -0.88
C ASP A 54 4.70 3.19 -0.31
N CYS A 55 3.75 2.96 0.60
CA CYS A 55 3.09 3.99 1.40
C CYS A 55 3.62 3.97 2.84
N TYR A 56 4.06 5.12 3.37
CA TYR A 56 4.60 5.29 4.71
C TYR A 56 3.67 6.15 5.56
N PHE A 57 3.21 5.63 6.69
CA PHE A 57 2.29 6.29 7.62
C PHE A 57 2.99 6.63 8.94
N GLN A 58 2.79 7.85 9.43
CA GLN A 58 3.67 8.44 10.45
C GLN A 58 3.16 8.37 11.90
N SER A 59 1.92 7.96 12.16
CA SER A 59 1.30 7.96 13.50
C SER A 59 0.68 6.61 13.90
N ASP A 60 0.50 6.37 15.20
CA ASP A 60 -0.15 5.15 15.72
C ASP A 60 -1.64 5.06 15.33
N ALA A 61 -2.29 6.21 15.12
CA ALA A 61 -3.64 6.27 14.55
C ALA A 61 -3.68 5.71 13.11
N ASP A 62 -2.53 5.63 12.45
CA ASP A 62 -2.42 5.10 11.10
C ASP A 62 -2.32 3.57 11.05
N GLU A 63 -2.25 2.85 12.18
CA GLU A 63 -2.32 1.38 12.16
C GLU A 63 -3.70 0.90 11.74
N LEU A 64 -4.75 1.52 12.27
CA LEU A 64 -6.11 1.26 11.84
C LEU A 64 -6.28 1.58 10.35
N LYS A 65 -5.70 2.70 9.91
CA LYS A 65 -5.73 3.15 8.51
C LYS A 65 -4.97 2.20 7.59
N ALA A 66 -3.79 1.72 7.98
CA ALA A 66 -3.03 0.75 7.21
C ALA A 66 -3.78 -0.58 7.06
N ARG A 67 -4.53 -1.00 8.10
CA ARG A 67 -5.43 -2.16 8.02
C ARG A 67 -6.65 -1.89 7.15
N GLU A 68 -7.18 -0.68 7.14
CA GLU A 68 -8.27 -0.27 6.23
C GLU A 68 -7.80 -0.24 4.78
N ILE A 69 -6.60 0.27 4.50
CA ILE A 69 -5.95 0.20 3.18
C ILE A 69 -5.78 -1.24 2.76
N TYR A 70 -5.20 -2.05 3.65
CA TYR A 70 -5.05 -3.47 3.40
C TYR A 70 -6.41 -4.11 3.10
N GLY A 71 -7.46 -3.84 3.90
CA GLY A 71 -8.81 -4.35 3.65
C GLY A 71 -9.44 -3.84 2.36
N LEU A 72 -9.25 -2.57 1.99
CA LEU A 72 -9.71 -1.99 0.72
C LEU A 72 -9.09 -2.69 -0.49
N LEU A 73 -7.88 -3.24 -0.32
CA LEU A 73 -7.05 -3.82 -1.38
C LEU A 73 -7.09 -5.35 -1.38
N GLU A 74 -7.27 -5.96 -0.21
CA GLU A 74 -7.52 -7.40 0.01
C GLU A 74 -8.90 -7.81 -0.52
N ILE A 75 -9.78 -6.85 -0.84
CA ILE A 75 -11.03 -7.09 -1.58
C ILE A 75 -10.70 -7.45 -3.05
N SER A 76 -10.13 -8.65 -3.23
CA SER A 76 -10.42 -9.67 -4.24
C SER A 76 -10.04 -9.45 -5.71
N SER A 77 -9.67 -8.24 -6.14
CA SER A 77 -9.29 -7.98 -7.54
C SER A 77 -7.78 -8.01 -7.75
N LEU A 78 -7.03 -7.29 -6.93
CA LEU A 78 -5.60 -7.05 -7.15
C LEU A 78 -4.72 -8.30 -7.07
N ASP A 79 -5.01 -9.23 -6.14
CA ASP A 79 -4.30 -10.51 -6.06
C ASP A 79 -4.48 -11.36 -7.32
N ARG A 80 -5.69 -11.39 -7.90
CA ARG A 80 -5.95 -12.05 -9.20
C ARG A 80 -5.23 -11.36 -10.35
N MET A 81 -4.88 -10.10 -10.16
CA MET A 81 -4.10 -9.29 -11.09
C MET A 81 -2.62 -9.30 -10.76
N GLY A 82 -2.15 -10.17 -9.85
CA GLY A 82 -0.74 -10.37 -9.54
C GLY A 82 -0.11 -9.26 -8.68
N VAL A 83 -0.92 -8.39 -8.09
CA VAL A 83 -0.48 -7.38 -7.13
C VAL A 83 -0.58 -7.98 -5.73
N ARG A 84 0.55 -8.08 -5.05
CA ARG A 84 0.66 -8.55 -3.67
C ARG A 84 0.86 -7.36 -2.74
N CYS A 85 0.37 -7.48 -1.51
CA CYS A 85 0.51 -6.46 -0.49
C CYS A 85 1.22 -7.02 0.75
N THR A 86 2.11 -6.23 1.34
CA THR A 86 2.73 -6.52 2.64
C THR A 86 2.69 -5.27 3.51
N VAL A 87 2.49 -5.46 4.82
CA VAL A 87 2.45 -4.38 5.81
C VAL A 87 3.59 -4.57 6.81
N TRP A 88 4.33 -3.52 7.12
CA TRP A 88 5.38 -3.49 8.14
C TRP A 88 5.08 -2.42 9.16
N VAL A 89 5.38 -2.69 10.43
CA VAL A 89 5.57 -1.64 11.42
C VAL A 89 7.06 -1.35 11.43
N THR A 90 7.44 -0.21 10.88
CA THR A 90 8.81 0.28 10.89
C THR A 90 9.00 1.15 12.13
N ASP A 91 9.69 0.64 13.14
CA ASP A 91 10.28 1.49 14.17
C ASP A 91 11.49 2.21 13.54
N HIS A 92 11.89 3.38 14.06
CA HIS A 92 13.10 4.08 13.61
C HIS A 92 14.36 3.19 13.73
N SER A 93 14.26 2.07 14.44
CA SER A 93 15.20 0.96 14.51
C SER A 93 14.60 -0.34 14.00
N LEU A 94 14.92 -0.71 12.75
CA LEU A 94 14.70 -2.02 12.11
C LEU A 94 13.27 -2.34 11.60
N ASN A 95 13.26 -2.77 10.33
CA ASN A 95 12.12 -3.32 9.59
C ASN A 95 11.64 -4.64 10.21
N GLU A 96 10.77 -4.61 11.22
CA GLU A 96 10.05 -5.82 11.63
C GLU A 96 8.88 -6.08 10.67
N GLU A 97 8.94 -7.22 9.97
CA GLU A 97 7.88 -7.72 9.10
C GLU A 97 6.74 -8.29 9.94
N ILE A 98 5.57 -7.65 9.89
CA ILE A 98 4.34 -8.21 10.46
C ILE A 98 3.56 -8.88 9.34
N LYS A 99 3.62 -10.21 9.28
CA LYS A 99 2.78 -10.98 8.36
C LYS A 99 1.33 -10.96 8.82
N ILE A 100 0.48 -10.19 8.14
CA ILE A 100 -0.97 -10.29 8.29
C ILE A 100 -1.42 -11.49 7.45
N THR A 101 -1.70 -12.62 8.10
CA THR A 101 -2.31 -13.77 7.43
C THR A 101 -3.82 -13.58 7.39
N GLY A 102 -4.39 -13.33 6.22
CA GLY A 102 -5.83 -13.31 5.97
C GLY A 102 -6.50 -14.64 6.34
N ARG A 103 -7.72 -14.57 6.87
CA ARG A 103 -8.53 -15.72 7.29
C ARG A 103 -9.46 -16.19 6.18
#